data_AF-A0ABC9WP26-F1
#
_entry.id   AF-A0ABC9WP26-F1
#
_cell.length_a   1.000
_cell.length_b   1.000
_cell.length_c   1.000
_cell.angle_alpha   90.00
_cell.angle_beta   90.00
_cell.angle_gamma   90.00
#
_symmetry.space_group_name_H-M   'P 1'
#
loop_
_entity.id
_entity.type
_entity.pdbx_description
1 polymer ?
#
loop_
_entity_poly.entity_id
_entity_poly.type
_entity_poly.pdbx_seq_one_letter_code
_entity_poly.pdbx_strand_id
1 'polypeptide(L)'
;MSPLWMAALSAFKQSRYADCVILLLPQLEVGLRLLFTTTNKCPNRMLTAEPSALYTTFDEMLAKHLDNEVNQLPAVLEEPAMEFLWDFLNHQEGPRIRDRLSHGEINLKAFPREVANQIVAFAITLLCRFSDEDVFAFKEHTVIKPLMNCASSYRSRFHPISRLKKQVLECMKSIHLWPELPTVPEEHIQTNKRLEGNAEASTLILMISEITSQLQQYMPQNYCISDDPINSVLTERLLTELCDTRICTLYSPRPVLEILVVLRKISAQCHQVSEQVIASTELRYKQWMNKTLRSRQRHNYLRMLNSIQFLSPALRLILVLITLELVNIHLVCKKNPFDYQQYLKFLKSVLQYTENLVTYTSPEKNKWDETMELTNKALIKIRKISDRKLTLMQLAM
;
A
#
# COMPACT_ATOMS: atom_id res chain seq x y z
N MET A 1 -18.26 17.14 31.22
CA MET A 1 -17.15 16.81 30.30
C MET A 1 -16.08 17.92 30.19
N SER A 2 -16.41 19.22 30.24
CA SER A 2 -15.45 20.34 30.06
C SER A 2 -14.10 20.23 30.81
N PRO A 3 -14.04 19.83 32.11
CA PRO A 3 -12.76 19.70 32.81
C PRO A 3 -11.79 18.69 32.18
N LEU A 4 -12.30 17.60 31.61
CA LEU A 4 -11.49 16.55 30.99
C LEU A 4 -10.87 17.02 29.67
N TRP A 5 -11.61 17.79 28.88
CA TRP A 5 -11.08 18.41 27.66
C TRP A 5 -9.95 19.39 27.98
N MET A 6 -10.13 20.25 28.98
CA MET A 6 -9.09 21.19 29.41
C MET A 6 -7.85 20.47 29.94
N ALA A 7 -8.03 19.40 30.72
CA ALA A 7 -6.94 18.57 31.20
C ALA A 7 -6.19 17.87 30.04
N ALA A 8 -6.91 17.34 29.06
CA ALA A 8 -6.31 16.70 27.89
C ALA A 8 -5.46 17.67 27.06
N LEU A 9 -5.98 18.87 26.77
CA LEU A 9 -5.24 19.89 26.03
C LEU A 9 -4.04 20.43 26.83
N SER A 10 -4.17 20.52 28.15
CA SER A 10 -3.06 20.90 29.03
C SER A 10 -1.96 19.83 29.05
N ALA A 11 -2.33 18.55 29.11
CA ALA A 11 -1.38 17.44 29.00
C ALA A 11 -0.64 17.47 27.67
N PHE A 12 -1.34 17.71 26.56
CA PHE A 12 -0.73 17.86 25.25
C PHE A 12 0.29 19.01 25.19
N LYS A 13 -0.04 20.18 25.74
CA LYS A 13 0.87 21.34 25.84
C LYS A 13 2.12 21.04 26.67
N GLN A 14 2.00 20.16 27.66
CA GLN A 14 3.10 19.71 28.53
C GLN A 14 3.87 18.51 27.94
N SER A 15 3.65 18.17 26.66
CA SER A 15 4.25 17.00 25.98
C SER A 15 3.88 15.65 26.62
N ARG A 16 2.82 15.60 27.44
CA ARG A 16 2.26 14.37 28.00
C ARG A 16 1.22 13.80 27.03
N TYR A 17 1.70 13.31 25.89
CA TYR A 17 0.86 12.91 24.76
C TYR A 17 -0.03 11.70 25.06
N ALA A 18 0.48 10.69 25.78
CA ALA A 18 -0.33 9.56 26.21
C ALA A 18 -1.49 10.01 27.10
N ASP A 19 -1.21 10.82 28.12
CA ASP A 19 -2.21 11.34 29.06
C ASP A 19 -3.30 12.14 28.33
N CYS A 20 -2.91 12.94 27.33
CA CYS A 20 -3.86 13.64 26.46
C CYS A 20 -4.83 12.66 25.76
N VAL A 21 -4.30 11.62 25.11
CA VAL A 21 -5.12 10.65 24.37
C VAL A 21 -5.98 9.81 25.31
N ILE A 22 -5.44 9.40 26.46
CA ILE A 22 -6.18 8.67 27.50
C ILE A 22 -7.38 9.48 27.99
N LEU A 23 -7.22 10.80 28.15
CA LEU A 23 -8.32 11.67 28.56
C LEU A 23 -9.32 11.94 27.43
N LEU A 24 -8.88 12.00 26.17
CA LEU A 24 -9.75 12.29 25.01
C LEU A 24 -10.57 11.09 24.52
N LEU A 25 -10.00 9.89 24.52
CA LEU A 25 -10.67 8.71 23.95
C LEU A 25 -12.04 8.43 24.56
N PRO A 26 -12.23 8.48 25.90
CA PRO A 26 -13.55 8.32 26.50
C PRO A 26 -14.53 9.43 26.08
N GLN A 27 -14.04 10.65 25.87
CA GLN A 27 -14.89 11.78 25.44
C GLN A 27 -15.37 11.56 24.00
N LEU A 28 -14.47 11.14 23.12
CA LEU A 28 -14.79 10.79 21.74
C LEU A 28 -15.78 9.63 21.69
N GLU A 29 -15.55 8.58 22.47
CA GLU A 29 -16.41 7.40 22.53
C GLU A 29 -17.84 7.76 22.94
N VAL A 30 -17.99 8.57 24.00
CA VAL A 30 -19.32 9.03 24.45
C VAL A 30 -20.01 9.91 23.41
N GLY A 31 -19.27 10.84 22.78
CA GLY A 31 -19.82 11.70 21.72
C GLY A 31 -20.28 10.90 20.50
N LEU A 32 -19.48 9.93 20.07
CA LEU A 32 -19.83 9.03 18.96
C LEU A 32 -21.02 8.13 19.31
N ARG A 33 -21.12 7.66 20.57
CA ARG A 33 -22.27 6.87 21.02
C ARG A 33 -23.57 7.68 21.02
N LEU A 34 -23.51 8.93 21.44
CA LEU A 34 -24.66 9.84 21.36
C LEU A 34 -25.11 10.02 19.91
N LEU A 35 -24.16 10.27 19.00
CA LEU A 35 -24.45 10.40 17.58
C LEU A 35 -25.06 9.11 17.03
N PHE A 36 -24.40 7.97 17.26
CA PHE A 36 -24.85 6.65 16.82
C PHE A 36 -26.27 6.32 17.27
N THR A 37 -26.59 6.52 18.56
CA THR A 37 -27.90 6.20 19.12
C THR A 37 -28.99 7.13 18.59
N THR A 38 -28.65 8.39 18.34
CA THR A 38 -29.56 9.38 17.75
C THR A 38 -29.84 9.06 16.28
N THR A 39 -28.81 8.80 15.48
CA THR A 39 -28.93 8.56 14.03
C THR A 39 -29.61 7.23 13.71
N ASN A 40 -29.38 6.20 14.53
CA ASN A 40 -30.00 4.89 14.38
C ASN A 40 -31.29 4.74 15.22
N LYS A 41 -31.78 5.81 15.85
CA LYS A 41 -33.03 5.83 16.65
C LYS A 41 -33.07 4.73 17.73
N CYS A 42 -31.94 4.47 18.38
CA CYS A 42 -31.79 3.44 19.41
C CYS A 42 -31.31 4.03 20.75
N PRO A 43 -32.09 4.93 21.39
CA PRO A 43 -31.68 5.65 22.60
C PRO A 43 -31.32 4.71 23.77
N ASN A 44 -31.95 3.54 23.83
CA ASN A 44 -31.67 2.52 24.83
C ASN A 44 -30.21 2.05 24.79
N ARG A 45 -29.49 2.20 23.67
CA ARG A 45 -28.07 1.78 23.54
C ARG A 45 -27.07 2.81 24.07
N MET A 46 -27.54 3.93 24.64
CA MET A 46 -26.68 5.02 25.14
C MET A 46 -26.06 4.70 26.52
N LEU A 47 -26.83 4.09 27.43
CA LEU A 47 -26.47 3.89 28.84
C LEU A 47 -26.36 2.41 29.25
N THR A 48 -26.55 1.48 28.33
CA THR A 48 -26.78 0.08 28.68
C THR A 48 -25.48 -0.72 28.76
N ALA A 49 -24.93 -0.78 29.95
CA ALA A 49 -24.39 -2.04 30.45
C ALA A 49 -25.52 -2.73 31.20
N GLU A 50 -26.47 -3.33 30.47
CA GLU A 50 -27.50 -4.17 31.10
C GLU A 50 -26.91 -5.57 31.33
N PRO A 51 -27.31 -6.30 32.38
CA PRO A 51 -26.88 -7.68 32.59
C PRO A 51 -27.16 -8.60 31.37
N SER A 52 -28.17 -8.24 30.57
CA SER A 52 -28.64 -8.94 29.38
C SER A 52 -28.13 -8.38 28.05
N ALA A 53 -27.41 -7.26 28.03
CA ALA A 53 -26.97 -6.60 26.79
C ALA A 53 -25.52 -6.13 26.88
N LEU A 54 -24.75 -6.41 25.82
CA LEU A 54 -23.38 -5.92 25.71
C LEU A 54 -23.37 -4.40 25.56
N TYR A 55 -22.34 -3.78 26.13
CA TYR A 55 -22.13 -2.34 26.05
C TYR A 55 -21.82 -1.89 24.63
N THR A 56 -22.41 -0.77 24.18
CA THR A 56 -22.16 -0.24 22.83
C THR A 56 -20.70 0.21 22.67
N THR A 57 -19.91 -0.63 21.99
CA THR A 57 -18.47 -0.43 21.72
C THR A 57 -18.22 0.27 20.39
N PHE A 58 -16.95 0.65 20.14
CA PHE A 58 -16.54 1.13 18.81
C PHE A 58 -16.81 0.13 17.69
N ASP A 59 -16.69 -1.18 17.93
CA ASP A 59 -16.96 -2.19 16.93
C ASP A 59 -18.42 -2.16 16.46
N GLU A 60 -19.34 -2.02 17.42
CA GLU A 60 -20.77 -1.91 17.13
C GLU A 60 -21.10 -0.59 16.44
N MET A 61 -20.54 0.53 16.92
CA MET A 61 -20.80 1.85 16.34
C MET A 61 -20.28 1.95 14.90
N LEU A 62 -19.14 1.31 14.60
CA LEU A 62 -18.47 1.39 13.30
C LEU A 62 -18.89 0.29 12.32
N ALA A 63 -19.70 -0.69 12.76
CA ALA A 63 -20.19 -1.78 11.91
C ALA A 63 -21.05 -1.28 10.73
N LYS A 64 -21.08 -2.05 9.63
CA LYS A 64 -21.87 -1.71 8.44
C LYS A 64 -23.38 -1.85 8.67
N HIS A 65 -23.78 -2.87 9.42
CA HIS A 65 -25.17 -3.21 9.68
C HIS A 65 -25.38 -3.36 11.18
N LEU A 66 -26.59 -3.01 11.62
CA LEU A 66 -27.12 -3.24 12.96
C LEU A 66 -28.25 -4.25 12.79
N ASP A 67 -28.03 -5.48 13.25
CA ASP A 67 -28.93 -6.61 12.99
C ASP A 67 -29.22 -6.75 11.48
N ASN A 68 -30.42 -6.34 11.04
CA ASN A 68 -30.85 -6.38 9.63
C ASN A 68 -30.93 -4.99 8.97
N GLU A 69 -30.61 -3.91 9.69
CA GLU A 69 -30.67 -2.54 9.18
C GLU A 69 -29.27 -2.00 8.86
N VAL A 70 -29.19 -1.08 7.92
CA VAL A 70 -27.94 -0.38 7.60
C VAL A 70 -27.65 0.64 8.69
N ASN A 71 -26.43 0.61 9.25
CA ASN A 71 -25.99 1.62 10.20
C ASN A 71 -25.97 2.99 9.51
N GLN A 72 -26.65 3.98 10.10
CA GLN A 72 -26.77 5.33 9.55
C GLN A 72 -25.62 6.26 9.98
N LEU A 73 -24.81 5.87 10.96
CA LEU A 73 -23.68 6.67 11.43
C LEU A 73 -22.69 7.05 10.30
N PRO A 74 -22.31 6.15 9.37
CA PRO A 74 -21.43 6.50 8.25
C PRO A 74 -21.97 7.60 7.34
N ALA A 75 -23.29 7.69 7.16
CA ALA A 75 -23.91 8.73 6.34
C ALA A 75 -23.76 10.11 6.99
N VAL A 76 -23.75 10.18 8.33
CA VAL A 76 -23.65 11.43 9.09
C VAL A 76 -22.20 11.85 9.31
N LEU A 77 -21.30 10.90 9.56
CA LEU A 77 -19.86 11.14 9.72
C LEU A 77 -19.12 11.35 8.40
N GLU A 78 -19.66 10.81 7.31
CA GLU A 78 -19.00 10.67 6.00
C GLU A 78 -17.78 9.74 6.00
N GLU A 79 -17.39 9.32 4.80
CA GLU A 79 -16.31 8.36 4.58
C GLU A 79 -14.96 8.77 5.22
N PRO A 80 -14.46 10.03 5.12
CA PRO A 80 -13.15 10.38 5.68
C PRO A 80 -13.07 10.21 7.20
N ALA A 81 -14.12 10.61 7.93
CA ALA A 81 -14.15 10.46 9.38
C ALA A 81 -14.31 9.00 9.80
N MET A 82 -15.12 8.24 9.05
CA MET A 82 -15.26 6.81 9.23
C MET A 82 -13.93 6.08 8.99
N GLU A 83 -13.21 6.41 7.91
CA GLU A 83 -11.90 5.83 7.62
C GLU A 83 -10.92 6.13 8.75
N PHE A 84 -10.87 7.37 9.26
CA PHE A 84 -10.00 7.74 10.37
C PHE A 84 -10.26 6.88 11.62
N LEU A 85 -11.53 6.76 12.01
CA LEU A 85 -11.95 5.95 13.15
C LEU A 85 -11.56 4.50 12.98
N TRP A 86 -11.82 3.93 11.80
CA TRP A 86 -11.41 2.57 11.48
C TRP A 86 -9.88 2.41 11.55
N ASP A 87 -9.11 3.31 10.94
CA ASP A 87 -7.65 3.22 10.85
C ASP A 87 -6.97 3.26 12.23
N PHE A 88 -7.40 4.19 13.09
CA PHE A 88 -6.77 4.43 14.39
C PHE A 88 -7.31 3.55 15.52
N LEU A 89 -8.59 3.18 15.49
CA LEU A 89 -9.24 2.48 16.60
C LEU A 89 -9.40 0.98 16.35
N ASN A 90 -9.72 0.56 15.13
CA ASN A 90 -10.16 -0.82 14.88
C ASN A 90 -9.18 -1.66 14.02
N HIS A 91 -8.59 -1.05 12.98
CA HIS A 91 -7.85 -1.79 11.98
C HIS A 91 -6.69 -2.62 12.57
N GLN A 92 -6.61 -3.91 12.24
CA GLN A 92 -5.64 -4.84 12.84
C GLN A 92 -4.17 -4.44 12.64
N GLU A 93 -3.82 -3.97 11.43
CA GLU A 93 -2.48 -3.43 11.10
C GLU A 93 -2.32 -1.92 11.44
N GLY A 94 -3.34 -1.34 12.07
CA GLY A 94 -3.37 0.05 12.50
C GLY A 94 -2.88 0.24 13.94
N PRO A 95 -2.84 1.50 14.43
CA PRO A 95 -2.39 1.82 15.78
C PRO A 95 -3.21 1.16 16.89
N ARG A 96 -4.52 0.90 16.65
CA ARG A 96 -5.48 0.38 17.63
C ARG A 96 -5.34 1.06 18.99
N ILE A 97 -5.24 2.39 18.96
CA ILE A 97 -4.74 3.17 20.10
C ILE A 97 -5.56 2.95 21.37
N ARG A 98 -6.88 2.76 21.23
CA ARG A 98 -7.79 2.56 22.35
C ARG A 98 -7.51 1.23 23.02
N ASP A 99 -7.50 0.15 22.25
CA ASP A 99 -7.27 -1.20 22.78
C ASP A 99 -5.87 -1.31 23.38
N ARG A 100 -4.84 -0.88 22.65
CA ARG A 100 -3.45 -1.00 23.09
C ARG A 100 -3.12 -0.14 24.31
N LEU A 101 -3.75 1.03 24.46
CA LEU A 101 -3.64 1.82 25.70
C LEU A 101 -4.32 1.09 26.87
N SER A 102 -5.52 0.54 26.66
CA SER A 102 -6.25 -0.19 27.72
C SER A 102 -5.56 -1.48 28.16
N HIS A 103 -4.82 -2.14 27.27
CA HIS A 103 -4.02 -3.33 27.58
C HIS A 103 -2.61 -3.02 28.11
N GLY A 104 -2.20 -1.76 28.17
CA GLY A 104 -0.86 -1.37 28.64
C GLY A 104 0.28 -1.75 27.67
N GLU A 105 -0.03 -1.96 26.39
CA GLU A 105 0.95 -2.34 25.36
C GLU A 105 1.77 -1.16 24.80
N ILE A 106 1.42 0.06 25.20
CA ILE A 106 2.06 1.29 24.72
C ILE A 106 2.89 1.90 25.83
N ASN A 107 4.16 2.19 25.53
CA ASN A 107 5.01 2.98 26.41
C ASN A 107 4.50 4.43 26.46
N LEU A 108 3.91 4.80 27.60
CA LEU A 108 3.31 6.12 27.81
C LEU A 108 4.34 7.27 27.67
N LYS A 109 5.60 7.03 28.06
CA LYS A 109 6.67 8.05 27.98
C LYS A 109 7.17 8.28 26.56
N ALA A 110 7.03 7.27 25.69
CA ALA A 110 7.47 7.32 24.30
C ALA A 110 6.27 7.39 23.32
N PHE A 111 5.12 7.87 23.79
CA PHE A 111 3.92 7.95 22.97
C PHE A 111 4.12 8.94 21.82
N PRO A 112 3.88 8.54 20.55
CA PRO A 112 4.16 9.40 19.40
C PRO A 112 3.31 10.68 19.42
N ARG A 113 3.97 11.83 19.33
CA ARG A 113 3.31 13.14 19.23
C ARG A 113 2.34 13.19 18.05
N GLU A 114 2.73 12.60 16.93
CA GLU A 114 1.96 12.61 15.69
C GLU A 114 0.61 11.93 15.87
N VAL A 115 0.56 10.84 16.62
CA VAL A 115 -0.69 10.13 16.92
C VAL A 115 -1.59 10.99 17.81
N ALA A 116 -1.03 11.61 18.86
CA ALA A 116 -1.80 12.52 19.71
C ALA A 116 -2.32 13.74 18.93
N ASN A 117 -1.51 14.33 18.05
CA ASN A 117 -1.92 15.43 17.17
C ASN A 117 -3.14 15.04 16.33
N GLN A 118 -3.11 13.86 15.72
CA GLN A 118 -4.19 13.36 14.86
C GLN A 118 -5.49 13.17 15.65
N ILE A 119 -5.41 12.61 16.86
CA ILE A 119 -6.59 12.41 17.72
C ILE A 119 -7.16 13.72 18.23
N VAL A 120 -6.30 14.65 18.67
CA VAL A 120 -6.74 16.00 19.08
C VAL A 120 -7.41 16.72 17.90
N ALA A 121 -6.79 16.71 16.73
CA ALA A 121 -7.33 17.34 15.53
C ALA A 121 -8.70 16.73 15.17
N PHE A 122 -8.78 15.41 15.10
CA PHE A 122 -10.03 14.72 14.80
C PHE A 122 -11.13 15.01 15.82
N ALA A 123 -10.78 15.03 17.11
CA ALA A 123 -11.71 15.36 18.19
C ALA A 123 -12.26 16.80 18.07
N ILE A 124 -11.39 17.77 17.79
CA ILE A 124 -11.78 19.16 17.54
C ILE A 124 -12.67 19.24 16.30
N THR A 125 -12.35 18.54 15.22
CA THR A 125 -13.18 18.52 14.00
C THR A 125 -14.58 17.99 14.28
N LEU A 126 -14.71 16.87 15.01
CA LEU A 126 -16.02 16.34 15.36
C LEU A 126 -16.82 17.31 16.24
N LEU A 127 -16.17 17.92 17.24
CA LEU A 127 -16.80 18.95 18.06
C LEU A 127 -17.31 20.09 17.20
N CYS A 128 -16.48 20.67 16.32
CA CYS A 128 -16.89 21.74 15.43
C CYS A 128 -18.04 21.33 14.51
N ARG A 129 -18.00 20.11 13.97
CA ARG A 129 -19.00 19.60 13.03
C ARG A 129 -20.37 19.42 13.69
N PHE A 130 -20.41 18.96 14.94
CA PHE A 130 -21.64 18.63 15.65
C PHE A 130 -22.02 19.63 16.76
N SER A 131 -21.37 20.81 16.80
CA SER A 131 -21.78 21.92 17.68
C SER A 131 -22.70 22.91 16.95
N ASP A 132 -23.56 23.57 17.72
CA ASP A 132 -24.53 24.57 17.27
C ASP A 132 -23.88 25.77 16.53
N GLU A 133 -24.71 26.59 15.88
CA GLU A 133 -24.26 27.72 15.05
C GLU A 133 -23.50 28.81 15.84
N ASP A 134 -23.70 28.88 17.16
CA ASP A 134 -23.01 29.83 18.05
C ASP A 134 -21.48 29.66 18.06
N VAL A 135 -20.97 28.56 17.49
CA VAL A 135 -19.54 28.24 17.37
C VAL A 135 -18.96 28.68 16.01
N PHE A 136 -19.72 29.38 15.15
CA PHE A 136 -19.30 29.76 13.80
C PHE A 136 -17.96 30.51 13.75
N ALA A 137 -17.76 31.51 14.62
CA ALA A 137 -16.50 32.25 14.70
C ALA A 137 -15.28 31.35 14.99
N PHE A 138 -15.49 30.27 15.76
CA PHE A 138 -14.46 29.28 16.02
C PHE A 138 -14.22 28.34 14.83
N LYS A 139 -15.28 27.93 14.12
CA LYS A 139 -15.18 27.11 12.89
C LYS A 139 -14.41 27.84 11.78
N GLU A 140 -14.60 29.16 11.67
CA GLU A 140 -13.93 30.02 10.69
C GLU A 140 -12.53 30.50 11.12
N HIS A 141 -12.07 30.12 12.32
CA HIS A 141 -10.74 30.50 12.78
C HIS A 141 -9.65 29.97 11.83
N THR A 142 -8.61 30.78 11.60
CA THR A 142 -7.55 30.55 10.59
C THR A 142 -6.83 29.21 10.71
N VAL A 143 -6.80 28.63 11.91
CA VAL A 143 -6.21 27.31 12.19
C VAL A 143 -7.24 26.18 12.16
N ILE A 144 -8.49 26.46 12.56
CA ILE A 144 -9.53 25.43 12.69
C ILE A 144 -10.10 25.06 11.33
N LYS A 145 -10.36 26.05 10.47
CA LYS A 145 -10.91 25.81 9.12
C LYS A 145 -10.01 24.90 8.27
N PRO A 146 -8.68 25.14 8.16
CA PRO A 146 -7.80 24.20 7.47
C PRO A 146 -7.79 22.81 8.09
N LEU A 147 -7.82 22.71 9.43
CA LEU A 147 -7.83 21.44 10.13
C LEU A 147 -9.10 20.61 9.82
N MET A 148 -10.27 21.26 9.76
CA MET A 148 -11.52 20.62 9.34
C MET A 148 -11.45 20.16 7.87
N ASN A 149 -10.89 20.98 6.98
CA ASN A 149 -10.69 20.63 5.57
C ASN A 149 -9.70 19.47 5.37
N CYS A 150 -8.66 19.38 6.21
CA CYS A 150 -7.76 18.24 6.22
C CYS A 150 -8.47 16.95 6.66
N ALA A 151 -9.36 17.04 7.65
CA ALA A 151 -10.11 15.89 8.13
C ALA A 151 -11.11 15.38 7.07
N SER A 152 -11.75 16.27 6.30
CA SER A 152 -12.66 15.89 5.20
C SER A 152 -11.94 15.31 3.97
N SER A 153 -10.61 15.39 3.93
CA SER A 153 -9.77 14.79 2.89
C SER A 153 -8.93 13.62 3.41
N TYR A 154 -9.20 13.15 4.64
CA TYR A 154 -8.50 12.00 5.21
C TYR A 154 -8.64 10.76 4.32
N ARG A 155 -7.54 10.01 4.22
CA ARG A 155 -7.47 8.72 3.55
C ARG A 155 -6.77 7.75 4.50
N SER A 156 -7.28 6.52 4.59
CA SER A 156 -6.64 5.47 5.39
C SER A 156 -5.16 5.33 5.04
N ARG A 157 -4.32 5.20 6.06
CA ARG A 157 -2.87 4.97 5.99
C ARG A 157 -2.49 3.55 6.38
N PHE A 158 -3.32 2.88 7.18
CA PHE A 158 -3.02 1.57 7.74
C PHE A 158 -3.77 0.42 7.04
N HIS A 159 -4.80 0.70 6.24
CA HIS A 159 -5.52 -0.31 5.45
C HIS A 159 -4.59 -1.00 4.41
N PRO A 160 -4.77 -2.31 4.13
CA PRO A 160 -3.92 -3.05 3.19
C PRO A 160 -3.81 -2.44 1.80
N ILE A 161 -4.86 -1.77 1.31
CA ILE A 161 -4.82 -1.00 0.04
C ILE A 161 -3.75 0.09 0.13
N SER A 162 -3.80 0.92 1.18
CA SER A 162 -2.87 2.04 1.38
C SER A 162 -1.45 1.55 1.63
N ARG A 163 -1.30 0.43 2.35
CA ARG A 163 0.00 -0.23 2.53
C ARG A 163 0.57 -0.74 1.22
N LEU A 164 -0.25 -1.36 0.36
CA LEU A 164 0.19 -1.84 -0.95
C LEU A 164 0.63 -0.68 -1.86
N LYS A 165 -0.13 0.42 -1.91
CA LYS A 165 0.28 1.63 -2.64
C LYS A 165 1.66 2.12 -2.21
N LYS A 166 1.88 2.20 -0.90
CA LYS A 166 3.18 2.58 -0.33
C LYS A 166 4.28 1.59 -0.73
N GLN A 167 4.04 0.29 -0.61
CA GLN A 167 5.01 -0.76 -0.99
C GLN A 167 5.39 -0.70 -2.47
N VAL A 168 4.42 -0.47 -3.36
CA VAL A 168 4.66 -0.29 -4.80
C VAL A 168 5.56 0.91 -5.06
N LEU A 169 5.27 2.07 -4.46
CA LEU A 169 6.06 3.28 -4.66
C LEU A 169 7.47 3.16 -4.09
N GLU A 170 7.64 2.51 -2.92
CA GLU A 170 8.96 2.23 -2.33
C GLU A 170 9.77 1.25 -3.20
N CYS A 171 9.13 0.22 -3.74
CA CYS A 171 9.75 -0.70 -4.70
C CYS A 171 10.16 -0.01 -5.99
N MET A 172 9.31 0.85 -6.55
CA MET A 172 9.66 1.63 -7.74
C MET A 172 10.88 2.52 -7.50
N LYS A 173 10.92 3.23 -6.36
CA LYS A 173 12.08 4.04 -5.98
C LYS A 173 13.36 3.22 -5.87
N SER A 174 13.28 2.03 -5.28
CA SER A 174 14.43 1.11 -5.20
C SER A 174 14.92 0.67 -6.58
N ILE A 175 14.01 0.30 -7.50
CA ILE A 175 14.35 -0.11 -8.87
C ILE A 175 14.86 1.08 -9.71
N HIS A 176 14.43 2.31 -9.41
CA HIS A 176 14.90 3.53 -10.07
C HIS A 176 16.41 3.73 -9.91
N LEU A 177 17.01 3.26 -8.81
CA LEU A 177 18.45 3.38 -8.54
C LEU A 177 19.31 2.46 -9.42
N TRP A 178 18.73 1.46 -10.08
CA TRP A 178 19.49 0.43 -10.79
C TRP A 178 20.40 0.95 -11.92
N PRO A 179 19.98 1.92 -12.76
CA PRO A 179 20.85 2.51 -13.78
C PRO A 179 22.05 3.28 -13.21
N GLU A 180 21.95 3.74 -11.95
CA GLU A 180 23.01 4.47 -11.25
C GLU A 180 23.97 3.53 -10.49
N LEU A 181 23.70 2.23 -10.50
CA LEU A 181 24.56 1.25 -9.83
C LEU A 181 25.97 1.23 -10.43
N PRO A 182 26.99 0.99 -9.60
CA PRO A 182 28.37 1.04 -10.06
C PRO A 182 28.65 -0.06 -11.08
N THR A 183 29.21 0.35 -12.22
CA THR A 183 29.58 -0.53 -13.33
C THR A 183 31.09 -0.61 -13.51
N VAL A 184 31.57 -1.75 -14.03
CA VAL A 184 32.99 -1.95 -14.33
C VAL A 184 33.34 -1.21 -15.63
N PRO A 185 34.45 -0.45 -15.70
CA PRO A 185 34.86 0.24 -16.93
C PRO A 185 35.07 -0.72 -18.10
N GLU A 186 34.64 -0.31 -19.30
CA GLU A 186 34.64 -1.14 -20.52
C GLU A 186 36.03 -1.67 -20.91
N GLU A 187 37.09 -0.92 -20.59
CA GLU A 187 38.49 -1.32 -20.79
C GLU A 187 38.84 -2.64 -20.09
N HIS A 188 38.18 -2.95 -18.98
CA HIS A 188 38.35 -4.21 -18.23
C HIS A 188 37.42 -5.34 -18.70
N ILE A 189 36.49 -5.06 -19.63
CA ILE A 189 35.48 -6.01 -20.15
C ILE A 189 35.94 -6.63 -21.48
N GLN A 190 36.74 -5.91 -22.27
CA GLN A 190 37.16 -6.30 -23.64
C GLN A 190 37.92 -7.63 -23.72
N THR A 191 38.49 -8.13 -22.63
CA THR A 191 39.14 -9.45 -22.57
C THR A 191 38.16 -10.64 -22.63
N ASN A 192 36.84 -10.41 -22.49
CA ASN A 192 35.81 -11.46 -22.41
C ASN A 192 34.69 -11.33 -23.46
N LYS A 193 34.89 -10.56 -24.55
CA LYS A 193 33.90 -10.40 -25.64
C LYS A 193 33.77 -11.69 -26.49
N ARG A 194 33.11 -12.70 -25.93
CA ARG A 194 32.31 -13.71 -26.63
C ARG A 194 31.11 -14.00 -25.73
N LEU A 195 30.10 -13.15 -25.79
CA LEU A 195 28.81 -13.41 -25.17
C LEU A 195 27.75 -13.33 -26.26
N GLU A 196 27.45 -14.50 -26.82
CA GLU A 196 26.19 -14.81 -27.49
C GLU A 196 25.05 -14.51 -26.50
N GLY A 197 24.38 -13.38 -26.66
CA GLY A 197 23.30 -12.97 -25.73
C GLY A 197 22.33 -11.90 -26.25
N ASN A 198 22.61 -11.29 -27.39
CA ASN A 198 21.80 -10.17 -27.89
C ASN A 198 20.40 -10.57 -28.41
N ALA A 199 20.19 -11.81 -28.87
CA ALA A 199 18.91 -12.23 -29.46
C ALA A 199 17.82 -12.52 -28.41
N GLU A 200 18.15 -13.23 -27.33
CA GLU A 200 17.21 -13.54 -26.23
C GLU A 200 16.83 -12.27 -25.45
N ALA A 201 17.83 -11.42 -25.19
CA ALA A 201 17.68 -10.08 -24.66
C ALA A 201 16.67 -9.23 -25.45
N SER A 202 16.83 -9.19 -26.77
CA SER A 202 15.93 -8.44 -27.66
C SER A 202 14.51 -9.00 -27.64
N THR A 203 14.36 -10.32 -27.52
CA THR A 203 13.05 -10.98 -27.46
C THR A 203 12.28 -10.62 -26.18
N LEU A 204 12.97 -10.54 -25.04
CA LEU A 204 12.36 -10.14 -23.76
C LEU A 204 11.88 -8.69 -23.79
N ILE A 205 12.69 -7.78 -24.32
CA ILE A 205 12.32 -6.36 -24.45
C ILE A 205 11.07 -6.21 -25.33
N LEU A 206 11.03 -6.91 -26.46
CA LEU A 206 9.85 -6.90 -27.35
C LEU A 206 8.59 -7.42 -26.64
N MET A 207 8.72 -8.49 -25.84
CA MET A 207 7.58 -9.03 -25.09
C MET A 207 7.09 -8.07 -24.01
N ILE A 208 8.00 -7.38 -23.30
CA ILE A 208 7.64 -6.34 -22.33
C ILE A 208 6.92 -5.18 -23.04
N SER A 209 7.45 -4.73 -24.18
CA SER A 209 6.84 -3.68 -24.99
C SER A 209 5.42 -4.06 -25.41
N GLU A 210 5.22 -5.27 -25.91
CA GLU A 210 3.93 -5.75 -26.37
C GLU A 210 2.90 -5.82 -25.24
N ILE A 211 3.28 -6.39 -24.08
CA ILE A 211 2.38 -6.40 -22.90
C ILE A 211 2.07 -4.97 -22.48
N THR A 212 3.06 -4.08 -22.47
CA THR A 212 2.88 -2.67 -22.11
C THR A 212 1.89 -1.98 -23.05
N SER A 213 1.98 -2.20 -24.36
CA SER A 213 1.02 -1.70 -25.35
C SER A 213 -0.39 -2.25 -25.13
N GLN A 214 -0.53 -3.53 -24.76
CA GLN A 214 -1.84 -4.10 -24.39
C GLN A 214 -2.45 -3.43 -23.15
N LEU A 215 -1.60 -2.95 -22.22
CA LEU A 215 -2.03 -2.30 -20.99
C LEU A 215 -2.38 -0.81 -21.18
N GLN A 216 -1.85 -0.14 -22.21
CA GLN A 216 -2.06 1.30 -22.45
C GLN A 216 -3.54 1.70 -22.46
N GLN A 217 -4.41 0.86 -23.02
CA GLN A 217 -5.85 1.13 -23.09
C GLN A 217 -6.49 1.29 -21.70
N TYR A 218 -5.92 0.70 -20.65
CA TYR A 218 -6.40 0.78 -19.27
C TYR A 218 -5.72 1.90 -18.46
N MET A 219 -4.79 2.65 -19.05
CA MET A 219 -4.09 3.75 -18.42
C MET A 219 -4.82 5.08 -18.63
N PRO A 220 -4.59 6.10 -17.78
CA PRO A 220 -5.14 7.44 -18.00
C PRO A 220 -4.77 8.00 -19.38
N GLN A 221 -5.70 8.68 -20.06
CA GLN A 221 -5.62 9.11 -21.46
C GLN A 221 -4.39 9.98 -21.81
N ASN A 222 -3.72 10.57 -20.82
CA ASN A 222 -2.53 11.40 -21.01
C ASN A 222 -1.21 10.60 -21.08
N TYR A 223 -1.25 9.27 -20.97
CA TYR A 223 -0.08 8.39 -21.09
C TYR A 223 0.00 7.73 -22.47
N CYS A 224 0.59 8.44 -23.43
CA CYS A 224 1.29 7.76 -24.52
C CYS A 224 2.66 7.33 -23.97
N ILE A 225 2.81 6.04 -23.66
CA ILE A 225 4.15 5.48 -23.47
C ILE A 225 4.81 5.60 -24.84
N SER A 226 5.82 6.48 -24.97
CA SER A 226 6.65 6.50 -26.19
C SER A 226 7.27 5.12 -26.37
N ASP A 227 7.76 4.80 -27.57
CA ASP A 227 8.30 3.48 -27.96
C ASP A 227 9.46 2.92 -27.10
N ASP A 228 9.79 3.56 -25.98
CA ASP A 228 10.76 3.09 -25.01
C ASP A 228 10.07 2.45 -23.77
N PRO A 229 9.85 1.13 -23.75
CA PRO A 229 9.35 0.37 -22.59
C PRO A 229 10.31 0.42 -21.38
N ILE A 230 11.43 1.15 -21.46
CA ILE A 230 12.50 1.24 -20.46
C ILE A 230 12.44 2.56 -19.68
N ASN A 231 11.61 3.54 -20.08
CA ASN A 231 11.58 4.85 -19.43
C ASN A 231 11.08 4.76 -17.96
N SER A 232 12.04 4.82 -17.03
CA SER A 232 11.81 4.76 -15.58
C SER A 232 10.91 5.88 -15.09
N VAL A 233 11.10 7.07 -15.64
CA VAL A 233 10.43 8.31 -15.21
C VAL A 233 8.96 8.27 -15.56
N LEU A 234 8.61 7.85 -16.79
CA LEU A 234 7.22 7.71 -17.20
C LEU A 234 6.49 6.66 -16.35
N THR A 235 7.15 5.53 -16.08
CA THR A 235 6.56 4.47 -15.25
C THR A 235 6.32 4.95 -13.81
N GLU A 236 7.27 5.68 -13.22
CA GLU A 236 7.14 6.21 -11.86
C GLU A 236 5.99 7.21 -11.75
N ARG A 237 5.87 8.11 -12.73
CA ARG A 237 4.78 9.09 -12.77
C ARG A 237 3.42 8.39 -12.92
N LEU A 238 3.33 7.34 -13.74
CA LEU A 238 2.11 6.54 -13.91
C LEU A 238 1.71 5.86 -12.59
N LEU A 239 2.66 5.20 -11.93
CA LEU A 239 2.41 4.52 -10.66
C LEU A 239 1.95 5.50 -9.58
N THR A 240 2.54 6.70 -9.54
CA THR A 240 2.14 7.77 -8.62
C THR A 240 0.69 8.17 -8.86
N GLU A 241 0.32 8.47 -10.11
CA GLU A 241 -1.05 8.86 -10.47
C GLU A 241 -2.08 7.76 -10.18
N LEU A 242 -1.77 6.51 -10.53
CA LEU A 242 -2.66 5.39 -10.23
C LEU A 242 -2.79 5.17 -8.71
N CYS A 243 -1.70 5.30 -7.95
CA CYS A 243 -1.74 5.21 -6.49
C CYS A 243 -2.51 6.37 -5.83
N ASP A 244 -2.59 7.54 -6.46
CA ASP A 244 -3.40 8.67 -5.98
C ASP A 244 -4.90 8.47 -6.21
N THR A 245 -5.31 7.49 -7.01
CA THR A 245 -6.72 7.16 -7.23
C THR A 245 -7.40 6.76 -5.93
N ARG A 246 -8.56 7.35 -5.63
CA ARG A 246 -9.34 7.02 -4.42
C ARG A 246 -9.96 5.62 -4.58
N ILE A 247 -9.75 4.76 -3.59
CA ILE A 247 -10.32 3.42 -3.53
C ILE A 247 -11.00 3.28 -2.18
N CYS A 248 -12.30 2.95 -2.17
CA CYS A 248 -13.06 2.75 -0.94
C CYS A 248 -12.40 1.67 -0.08
N THR A 249 -12.09 2.00 1.18
CA THR A 249 -11.48 1.05 2.13
C THR A 249 -12.49 0.52 3.15
N LEU A 250 -13.58 1.27 3.38
CA LEU A 250 -14.61 0.91 4.37
C LEU A 250 -15.32 -0.38 3.98
N TYR A 251 -15.45 -1.28 4.96
CA TYR A 251 -16.18 -2.54 4.82
C TYR A 251 -15.70 -3.41 3.65
N SER A 252 -14.39 -3.39 3.38
CA SER A 252 -13.75 -4.13 2.29
C SER A 252 -14.16 -5.61 2.31
N PRO A 253 -14.77 -6.14 1.22
CA PRO A 253 -15.21 -7.52 1.15
C PRO A 253 -14.05 -8.53 1.30
N ARG A 254 -14.36 -9.73 1.79
CA ARG A 254 -13.36 -10.80 1.95
C ARG A 254 -12.58 -11.12 0.66
N PRO A 255 -13.21 -11.24 -0.53
CA PRO A 255 -12.46 -11.46 -1.78
C PRO A 255 -11.43 -10.36 -2.07
N VAL A 256 -11.73 -9.09 -1.74
CA VAL A 256 -10.80 -7.97 -1.89
C VAL A 256 -9.59 -8.17 -0.98
N LEU A 257 -9.80 -8.52 0.29
CA LEU A 257 -8.73 -8.77 1.25
C LEU A 257 -7.86 -9.97 0.83
N GLU A 258 -8.46 -11.05 0.32
CA GLU A 258 -7.72 -12.23 -0.17
C GLU A 258 -6.78 -11.88 -1.33
N ILE A 259 -7.24 -11.10 -2.30
CA ILE A 259 -6.40 -10.64 -3.42
C ILE A 259 -5.29 -9.69 -2.92
N LEU A 260 -5.61 -8.76 -2.01
CA LEU A 260 -4.62 -7.83 -1.45
C LEU A 260 -3.48 -8.56 -0.74
N VAL A 261 -3.74 -9.66 -0.05
CA VAL A 261 -2.68 -10.49 0.56
C VAL A 261 -1.70 -10.99 -0.49
N VAL A 262 -2.19 -11.47 -1.63
CA VAL A 262 -1.33 -11.98 -2.71
C VAL A 262 -0.54 -10.83 -3.36
N LEU A 263 -1.20 -9.71 -3.69
CA LEU A 263 -0.54 -8.55 -4.31
C LEU A 263 0.55 -7.94 -3.42
N ARG A 264 0.30 -7.84 -2.10
CA ARG A 264 1.30 -7.37 -1.13
C ARG A 264 2.51 -8.30 -1.05
N LYS A 265 2.30 -9.62 -1.10
CA LYS A 265 3.41 -10.58 -1.16
C LYS A 265 4.23 -10.40 -2.43
N ILE A 266 3.59 -10.29 -3.61
CA ILE A 266 4.30 -10.06 -4.88
C ILE A 266 5.14 -8.78 -4.79
N SER A 267 4.54 -7.66 -4.34
CA SER A 267 5.24 -6.38 -4.19
C SER A 267 6.43 -6.46 -3.23
N ALA A 268 6.27 -7.14 -2.09
CA ALA A 268 7.35 -7.35 -1.13
C ALA A 268 8.50 -8.19 -1.71
N GLN A 269 8.20 -9.26 -2.46
CA GLN A 269 9.22 -10.06 -3.14
C GLN A 269 9.95 -9.24 -4.20
N CYS A 270 9.25 -8.43 -5.01
CA CYS A 270 9.89 -7.51 -5.95
C CYS A 270 10.85 -6.53 -5.25
N HIS A 271 10.43 -5.97 -4.11
CA HIS A 271 11.29 -5.07 -3.34
C HIS A 271 12.54 -5.78 -2.81
N GLN A 272 12.38 -6.99 -2.29
CA GLN A 272 13.50 -7.81 -1.81
C GLN A 272 14.50 -8.17 -2.93
N VAL A 273 14.02 -8.47 -4.14
CA VAL A 273 14.90 -8.65 -5.31
C VAL A 273 15.71 -7.38 -5.57
N SER A 274 15.08 -6.20 -5.47
CA SER A 274 15.77 -4.92 -5.63
C SER A 274 16.86 -4.70 -4.58
N GLU A 275 16.57 -4.95 -3.31
CA GLU A 275 17.56 -4.87 -2.24
C GLU A 275 18.73 -5.83 -2.47
N GLN A 276 18.45 -7.07 -2.88
CA GLN A 276 19.50 -8.05 -3.19
C GLN A 276 20.37 -7.63 -4.37
N VAL A 277 19.77 -7.07 -5.44
CA VAL A 277 20.49 -6.56 -6.61
C VAL A 277 21.40 -5.41 -6.23
N ILE A 278 20.88 -4.41 -5.48
CA ILE A 278 21.66 -3.25 -5.04
C ILE A 278 22.85 -3.72 -4.18
N ALA A 279 22.57 -4.49 -3.12
CA ALA A 279 23.61 -4.96 -2.20
C ALA A 279 24.66 -5.85 -2.88
N SER A 280 24.23 -6.74 -3.77
CA SER A 280 25.14 -7.61 -4.53
C SER A 280 25.99 -6.82 -5.50
N THR A 281 25.42 -5.83 -6.19
CA THR A 281 26.16 -4.98 -7.13
C THR A 281 27.24 -4.17 -6.44
N GLU A 282 26.89 -3.49 -5.35
CA GLU A 282 27.86 -2.71 -4.57
C GLU A 282 28.98 -3.57 -4.00
N LEU A 283 28.64 -4.73 -3.41
CA LEU A 283 29.62 -5.64 -2.84
C LEU A 283 30.57 -6.19 -3.91
N ARG A 284 30.03 -6.67 -5.03
CA ARG A 284 30.84 -7.24 -6.13
C ARG A 284 31.69 -6.18 -6.79
N TYR A 285 31.18 -4.96 -6.97
CA TYR A 285 31.96 -3.83 -7.46
C TYR A 285 33.16 -3.53 -6.56
N LYS A 286 32.95 -3.38 -5.25
CA LYS A 286 34.05 -3.18 -4.28
C LYS A 286 35.08 -4.31 -4.34
N GLN A 287 34.63 -5.56 -4.41
CA GLN A 287 35.50 -6.72 -4.52
C GLN A 287 36.30 -6.74 -5.84
N TRP A 288 35.68 -6.30 -6.94
CA TRP A 288 36.32 -6.16 -8.25
C TRP A 288 37.44 -5.12 -8.20
N MET A 289 37.14 -3.92 -7.69
CA MET A 289 38.11 -2.82 -7.57
C MET A 289 39.29 -3.20 -6.68
N ASN A 290 39.04 -3.90 -5.58
CA ASN A 290 40.08 -4.41 -4.68
C ASN A 290 40.83 -5.64 -5.22
N LYS A 291 40.55 -6.07 -6.47
CA LYS A 291 41.14 -7.26 -7.12
C LYS A 291 40.96 -8.57 -6.35
N THR A 292 39.95 -8.65 -5.47
CA THR A 292 39.66 -9.82 -4.63
C THR A 292 38.74 -10.84 -5.30
N LEU A 293 38.05 -10.48 -6.39
CA LEU A 293 37.22 -11.41 -7.15
C LEU A 293 38.06 -12.39 -7.98
N ARG A 294 37.77 -13.68 -7.81
CA ARG A 294 38.27 -14.75 -8.69
C ARG A 294 37.63 -14.69 -10.06
N SER A 295 38.31 -15.22 -11.09
CA SER A 295 37.83 -15.18 -12.49
C SER A 295 36.38 -15.66 -12.67
N ARG A 296 35.98 -16.78 -12.06
CA ARG A 296 34.58 -17.26 -12.12
C ARG A 296 33.57 -16.28 -11.52
N GLN A 297 33.94 -15.62 -10.42
CA GLN A 297 33.08 -14.63 -9.76
C GLN A 297 32.96 -13.35 -10.59
N ARG A 298 34.03 -12.98 -11.30
CA ARG A 298 34.02 -11.87 -12.28
C ARG A 298 33.04 -12.14 -13.42
N HIS A 299 33.10 -13.33 -14.02
CA HIS A 299 32.16 -13.72 -15.09
C HIS A 299 30.71 -13.70 -14.60
N ASN A 300 30.45 -14.23 -13.41
CA ASN A 300 29.10 -14.23 -12.86
C ASN A 300 28.60 -12.80 -12.55
N TYR A 301 29.48 -11.92 -12.04
CA TYR A 301 29.13 -10.51 -11.84
C TYR A 301 28.78 -9.80 -13.16
N LEU A 302 29.51 -10.07 -14.25
CA LEU A 302 29.15 -9.53 -15.58
C LEU A 302 27.80 -10.07 -16.07
N ARG A 303 27.50 -11.36 -15.82
CA ARG A 303 26.16 -11.92 -16.13
C ARG A 303 25.07 -11.23 -15.36
N MET A 304 25.27 -10.97 -14.06
CA MET A 304 24.34 -10.19 -13.24
C MET A 304 24.08 -8.81 -13.83
N LEU A 305 25.14 -8.05 -14.15
CA LEU A 305 25.04 -6.72 -14.73
C LEU A 305 24.26 -6.72 -16.06
N ASN A 306 24.39 -7.79 -16.85
CA ASN A 306 23.59 -7.96 -18.06
C ASN A 306 22.12 -8.27 -17.70
N SER A 307 21.86 -9.23 -16.81
CA SER A 307 20.51 -9.63 -16.42
C SER A 307 19.69 -8.50 -15.79
N ILE A 308 20.30 -7.61 -15.01
CA ILE A 308 19.58 -6.50 -14.36
C ILE A 308 18.98 -5.50 -15.36
N GLN A 309 19.57 -5.36 -16.55
CA GLN A 309 19.05 -4.49 -17.62
C GLN A 309 17.67 -4.94 -18.11
N PHE A 310 17.38 -6.24 -18.04
CA PHE A 310 16.10 -6.84 -18.44
C PHE A 310 15.17 -7.06 -17.25
N LEU A 311 15.74 -7.40 -16.10
CA LEU A 311 14.96 -7.63 -14.90
C LEU A 311 14.30 -6.34 -14.39
N SER A 312 14.97 -5.19 -14.54
CA SER A 312 14.41 -3.88 -14.16
C SER A 312 13.07 -3.57 -14.86
N PRO A 313 12.96 -3.56 -16.21
CA PRO A 313 11.69 -3.31 -16.88
C PRO A 313 10.65 -4.41 -16.60
N ALA A 314 11.06 -5.67 -16.41
CA ALA A 314 10.13 -6.74 -16.05
C ALA A 314 9.50 -6.52 -14.65
N LEU A 315 10.29 -6.11 -13.65
CA LEU A 315 9.78 -5.79 -12.32
C LEU A 315 8.88 -4.56 -12.34
N ARG A 316 9.24 -3.53 -13.11
CA ARG A 316 8.41 -2.33 -13.32
C ARG A 316 7.05 -2.69 -13.93
N LEU A 317 7.02 -3.55 -14.94
CA LEU A 317 5.78 -4.06 -15.53
C LEU A 317 4.91 -4.77 -14.48
N ILE A 318 5.50 -5.55 -13.58
CA ILE A 318 4.77 -6.20 -12.49
C ILE A 318 4.19 -5.17 -11.52
N LEU A 319 4.92 -4.11 -11.18
CA LEU A 319 4.39 -3.02 -10.35
C LEU A 319 3.22 -2.30 -11.02
N VAL A 320 3.29 -2.07 -12.34
CA VAL A 320 2.17 -1.51 -13.12
C VAL A 320 0.97 -2.43 -13.07
N LEU A 321 1.15 -3.73 -13.31
CA LEU A 321 0.08 -4.73 -13.22
C LEU A 321 -0.56 -4.75 -11.83
N ILE A 322 0.25 -4.78 -10.75
CA ILE A 322 -0.27 -4.73 -9.37
C ILE A 322 -1.15 -3.49 -9.16
N THR A 323 -0.72 -2.34 -9.67
CA THR A 323 -1.40 -1.07 -9.43
C THR A 323 -2.70 -0.96 -10.24
N LEU A 324 -2.69 -1.41 -11.50
CA LEU A 324 -3.90 -1.49 -12.33
C LEU A 324 -4.94 -2.44 -11.72
N GLU A 325 -4.50 -3.60 -11.21
CA GLU A 325 -5.38 -4.52 -10.51
C GLU A 325 -5.89 -3.94 -9.18
N LEU A 326 -5.06 -3.17 -8.47
CA LEU A 326 -5.44 -2.51 -7.22
C LEU A 326 -6.52 -1.44 -7.43
N VAL A 327 -6.38 -0.58 -8.45
CA VAL A 327 -7.38 0.46 -8.75
C VAL A 327 -8.74 -0.18 -9.07
N ASN A 328 -8.74 -1.38 -9.65
CA ASN A 328 -9.94 -2.13 -10.02
C ASN A 328 -10.32 -3.23 -9.02
N ILE A 329 -9.75 -3.21 -7.81
CA ILE A 329 -9.81 -4.34 -6.87
C ILE A 329 -11.24 -4.79 -6.54
N HIS A 330 -12.18 -3.84 -6.43
CA HIS A 330 -13.57 -4.12 -6.08
C HIS A 330 -14.35 -4.86 -7.17
N LEU A 331 -13.86 -4.87 -8.43
CA LEU A 331 -14.46 -5.67 -9.50
C LEU A 331 -14.31 -7.18 -9.26
N VAL A 332 -13.46 -7.60 -8.33
CA VAL A 332 -13.34 -9.01 -7.94
C VAL A 332 -14.68 -9.58 -7.45
N CYS A 333 -15.49 -8.74 -6.80
CA CYS A 333 -16.81 -9.12 -6.29
C CYS A 333 -17.82 -9.44 -7.40
N LYS A 334 -17.54 -9.03 -8.65
CA LYS A 334 -18.38 -9.30 -9.82
C LYS A 334 -17.97 -10.58 -10.56
N LYS A 335 -16.82 -11.20 -10.22
CA LYS A 335 -16.38 -12.44 -10.87
C LYS A 335 -17.22 -13.62 -10.41
N ASN A 336 -17.60 -14.49 -11.34
CA ASN A 336 -18.15 -15.80 -10.99
C ASN A 336 -17.06 -16.67 -10.31
N PRO A 337 -17.44 -17.73 -9.58
CA PRO A 337 -16.48 -18.56 -8.84
C PRO A 337 -15.37 -19.17 -9.71
N PHE A 338 -15.67 -19.53 -10.95
CA PHE A 338 -14.69 -20.11 -11.87
C PHE A 338 -13.62 -19.08 -12.28
N ASP A 339 -14.05 -17.91 -12.73
CA ASP A 339 -13.14 -16.81 -13.13
C ASP A 339 -12.34 -16.28 -11.95
N TYR A 340 -12.94 -16.23 -10.76
CA TYR A 340 -12.23 -15.88 -9.52
C TYR A 340 -11.08 -16.86 -9.24
N GLN A 341 -11.33 -18.17 -9.37
CA GLN A 341 -10.28 -19.18 -9.17
C GLN A 341 -9.18 -19.11 -10.23
N GLN A 342 -9.52 -18.88 -11.51
CA GLN A 342 -8.53 -18.72 -12.58
C GLN A 342 -7.67 -17.47 -12.34
N TYR A 343 -8.30 -16.36 -11.96
CA TYR A 343 -7.61 -15.13 -11.61
C TYR A 343 -6.66 -15.32 -10.42
N LEU A 344 -7.12 -15.97 -9.34
CA LEU A 344 -6.28 -16.24 -8.18
C LEU A 344 -5.11 -17.18 -8.52
N LYS A 345 -5.33 -18.19 -9.37
CA LYS A 345 -4.25 -19.06 -9.88
C LYS A 345 -3.21 -18.28 -10.66
N PHE A 346 -3.64 -17.31 -11.47
CA PHE A 346 -2.72 -16.41 -12.17
C PHE A 346 -1.89 -15.59 -11.19
N LEU A 347 -2.50 -14.89 -10.22
CA LEU A 347 -1.75 -14.12 -9.24
C LEU A 347 -0.78 -14.98 -8.43
N LYS A 348 -1.18 -16.19 -8.03
CA LYS A 348 -0.29 -17.15 -7.37
C LYS A 348 0.88 -17.57 -8.25
N SER A 349 0.70 -17.66 -9.56
CA SER A 349 1.81 -17.95 -10.49
C SER A 349 2.80 -16.80 -10.60
N VAL A 350 2.33 -15.55 -10.51
CA VAL A 350 3.20 -14.35 -10.44
C VAL A 350 3.92 -14.30 -9.09
N LEU A 351 3.23 -14.64 -8.00
CA LEU A 351 3.84 -14.75 -6.67
C LEU A 351 4.97 -15.79 -6.66
N GLN A 352 4.69 -17.00 -7.14
CA GLN A 352 5.70 -18.07 -7.24
C GLN A 352 6.91 -17.63 -8.07
N TYR A 353 6.67 -16.89 -9.17
CA TYR A 353 7.74 -16.31 -9.97
C TYR A 353 8.61 -15.35 -9.13
N THR A 354 8.00 -14.41 -8.40
CA THR A 354 8.75 -13.45 -7.57
C THR A 354 9.47 -14.09 -6.38
N GLU A 355 8.90 -15.13 -5.77
CA GLU A 355 9.56 -15.90 -4.69
C GLU A 355 10.79 -16.67 -5.23
N ASN A 356 10.68 -17.22 -6.44
CA ASN A 356 11.79 -17.87 -7.11
C ASN A 356 12.89 -16.86 -7.50
N LEU A 357 12.51 -15.66 -7.93
CA LEU A 357 13.48 -14.59 -8.18
C LEU A 357 14.29 -14.28 -6.92
N VAL A 358 13.63 -14.02 -5.78
CA VAL A 358 14.31 -13.76 -4.50
C VAL A 358 15.30 -14.88 -4.14
N THR A 359 14.96 -16.13 -4.44
CA THR A 359 15.85 -17.27 -4.23
C THR A 359 17.04 -17.23 -5.19
N TYR A 360 16.84 -16.88 -6.46
CA TYR A 360 17.88 -16.93 -7.49
C TYR A 360 18.82 -15.73 -7.47
N THR A 361 18.32 -14.55 -7.11
CA THR A 361 19.09 -13.32 -6.94
C THR A 361 19.79 -13.21 -5.59
N SER A 362 19.58 -14.20 -4.70
CA SER A 362 20.27 -14.25 -3.42
C SER A 362 21.80 -14.39 -3.62
N PRO A 363 22.62 -13.77 -2.75
CA PRO A 363 24.07 -13.87 -2.82
C PRO A 363 24.60 -15.32 -2.78
N GLU A 364 23.85 -16.22 -2.15
CA GLU A 364 24.19 -17.64 -1.99
C GLU A 364 23.92 -18.45 -3.26
N LYS A 365 22.80 -18.20 -3.96
CA LYS A 365 22.42 -18.95 -5.15
C LYS A 365 23.02 -18.36 -6.42
N ASN A 366 22.85 -17.04 -6.61
CA ASN A 366 23.51 -16.27 -7.66
C ASN A 366 23.30 -16.83 -9.09
N LYS A 367 22.03 -17.12 -9.42
CA LYS A 367 21.56 -17.84 -10.61
C LYS A 367 20.96 -16.91 -11.67
N TRP A 368 21.80 -16.15 -12.35
CA TRP A 368 21.36 -15.09 -13.26
C TRP A 368 20.86 -15.61 -14.62
N ASP A 369 21.44 -16.68 -15.15
CA ASP A 369 20.99 -17.29 -16.41
C ASP A 369 19.59 -17.92 -16.21
N GLU A 370 19.39 -18.66 -15.12
CA GLU A 370 18.07 -19.22 -14.79
C GLU A 370 17.03 -18.15 -14.43
N THR A 371 17.47 -16.99 -13.92
CA THR A 371 16.61 -15.83 -13.68
C THR A 371 16.02 -15.32 -15.00
N MET A 372 16.83 -15.23 -16.05
CA MET A 372 16.37 -14.79 -17.37
C MET A 372 15.34 -15.74 -17.99
N GLU A 373 15.60 -17.05 -17.92
CA GLU A 373 14.63 -18.05 -18.39
C GLU A 373 13.31 -17.99 -17.61
N LEU A 374 13.41 -17.81 -16.29
CA LEU A 374 12.27 -17.73 -15.41
C LEU A 374 11.43 -16.48 -15.72
N THR A 375 12.06 -15.34 -15.97
CA THR A 375 11.41 -14.09 -16.39
C THR A 375 10.70 -14.27 -17.74
N ASN A 376 11.34 -14.89 -18.72
CA ASN A 376 10.70 -15.18 -20.01
C ASN A 376 9.41 -16.00 -19.84
N LYS A 377 9.48 -17.10 -19.08
CA LYS A 377 8.33 -17.96 -18.79
C LYS A 377 7.20 -17.21 -18.08
N ALA A 378 7.53 -16.26 -17.20
CA ALA A 378 6.54 -15.44 -16.51
C ALA A 378 5.87 -14.43 -17.46
N LEU A 379 6.62 -13.75 -18.31
CA LEU A 379 6.09 -12.78 -19.28
C LEU A 379 5.14 -13.46 -20.28
N ILE A 380 5.48 -14.66 -20.78
CA ILE A 380 4.59 -15.46 -21.64
C ILE A 380 3.24 -15.74 -20.94
N LYS A 381 3.26 -16.08 -19.65
CA LYS A 381 2.05 -16.32 -18.87
C LYS A 381 1.22 -15.06 -18.67
N ILE A 382 1.88 -13.93 -18.37
CA ILE A 382 1.23 -12.62 -18.22
C ILE A 382 0.52 -12.25 -19.51
N ARG A 383 1.22 -12.30 -20.65
CA ARG A 383 0.65 -12.03 -21.98
C ARG A 383 -0.57 -12.91 -22.27
N LYS A 384 -0.45 -14.22 -22.07
CA LYS A 384 -1.56 -15.17 -22.32
C LYS A 384 -2.81 -14.89 -21.46
N ILE A 385 -2.63 -14.40 -20.25
CA ILE A 385 -3.74 -14.04 -19.36
C ILE A 385 -4.38 -12.72 -19.78
N SER A 386 -3.58 -11.74 -20.21
CA SER A 386 -4.07 -10.51 -20.83
C SER A 386 -4.93 -10.84 -22.07
N ASP A 387 -4.49 -11.73 -22.95
CA ASP A 387 -5.26 -12.11 -24.14
C ASP A 387 -6.62 -12.77 -23.79
N ARG A 388 -6.71 -13.45 -22.64
CA ARG A 388 -7.93 -14.14 -22.17
C ARG A 388 -8.92 -13.24 -21.42
N LYS A 389 -8.62 -11.95 -21.24
CA LYS A 389 -9.47 -10.99 -20.52
C LYS A 389 -9.82 -11.39 -19.08
N LEU A 390 -8.91 -12.08 -18.38
CA LEU A 390 -9.17 -12.66 -17.05
C LEU A 390 -8.81 -11.72 -15.87
N THR A 391 -8.15 -10.60 -16.10
CA THR A 391 -7.71 -9.66 -15.05
C THR A 391 -8.86 -8.74 -14.58
N LEU A 392 -8.64 -7.94 -13.53
CA LEU A 392 -9.65 -7.00 -13.02
C LEU A 392 -9.76 -5.76 -13.87
N MET A 393 -8.62 -5.21 -14.32
CA MET A 393 -8.61 -4.02 -15.19
C MET A 393 -9.43 -4.22 -16.48
N GLN A 394 -9.52 -5.46 -16.96
CA GLN A 394 -10.24 -5.83 -18.18
C GLN A 394 -11.76 -5.92 -17.99
N LEU A 395 -12.25 -5.95 -16.75
CA LEU A 395 -13.67 -5.87 -16.42
C LEU A 395 -14.15 -4.43 -16.23
N ALA A 396 -13.23 -3.46 -16.23
CA ALA A 396 -13.54 -2.04 -16.05
C ALA A 396 -13.95 -1.35 -17.36
N MET A 397 -13.72 -2.01 -18.50
CA MET A 397 -14.22 -1.66 -19.84
C MET A 397 -15.43 -2.50 -20.18
#